data_AF-A0A928I307-F1
#
_entry.id   AF-A0A928I307-F1
#
_cell.length_a   1.000
_cell.length_b   1.000
_cell.length_c   1.000
_cell.angle_alpha   90.00
_cell.angle_beta   90.00
_cell.angle_gamma   90.00
#
_symmetry.space_group_name_H-M   'P 1'
#
loop_
_entity.id
_entity.type
_entity.pdbx_description
1 polymer ?
#
loop_
_entity_poly.entity_id
_entity_poly.type
_entity_poly.pdbx_seq_one_letter_code
_entity_poly.pdbx_strand_id
1 'polypeptide(L)'
;MTTPRKESINFHILNRALLIAGGFLLLIMIAFYREINAWLGVVLNIFSPVILGLIFAYMINPIFRVLERRVFYRVYPSAARRALSLILAYVIMLLLVALILLLIVPQLISTLMNLVSNYQFYIDGAVASINGVIARINNGISKFFNVNNAIGNVDAGVISTLTNNILEEMKAAIPTLTSKAGLFISGATDVIFAIFISIYFLSSKEKRYLQIMKLRNALFSDKVNQRITKICTTANNLFGKFVEGRFLDSLIVGVLTYVFISIFQIPDALLIASSIAVWNIIPTVGFLIGFVPAFVLLLFTNATLVIPFTLIMFLIYQIDCNIISPRIVGYNTGVGPLCVIIAISTMGALLGLVGLIIAVPLFATLIAFGDDIIRIRLQHKRMPDDTENYYAPDLSLDYLHITKSNLGRTVVRIEKRALAINNQIAQGHEESLKRRDRNFFANYMRARKIGFLPEVPTDVLTQFSAESMEKAVRAESNARYEQMFEEALERLENEVGGDEYVEA
;
A
#
# COMPACT_ATOMS: atom_id res chain seq x y z
N MET A 1 33.99 -8.20 58.38
CA MET A 1 34.51 -8.34 57.00
C MET A 1 34.43 -9.80 56.58
N THR A 2 33.29 -10.20 55.98
CA THR A 2 32.99 -11.47 55.28
C THR A 2 31.57 -11.22 54.71
N THR A 3 31.18 -11.30 53.43
CA THR A 3 31.69 -11.91 52.20
C THR A 3 30.88 -11.35 51.00
N PRO A 4 31.43 -10.60 50.04
CA PRO A 4 30.74 -10.26 48.78
C PRO A 4 30.73 -11.43 47.76
N ARG A 5 31.35 -12.57 48.11
CA ARG A 5 31.53 -13.74 47.23
C ARG A 5 30.31 -14.67 47.17
N LYS A 6 29.39 -14.60 48.14
CA LYS A 6 28.25 -15.54 48.25
C LYS A 6 27.06 -15.13 47.36
N GLU A 7 26.82 -13.84 47.18
CA GLU A 7 25.75 -13.31 46.32
C GLU A 7 26.03 -13.50 44.82
N SER A 8 27.29 -13.33 44.39
CA SER A 8 27.68 -13.56 42.98
C SER A 8 27.58 -15.03 42.59
N ILE A 9 27.90 -15.96 43.49
CA ILE A 9 27.78 -17.41 43.26
C ILE A 9 26.30 -17.81 43.09
N ASN A 10 25.39 -17.29 43.93
CA ASN A 10 23.96 -17.57 43.81
C ASN A 10 23.35 -17.01 42.52
N PHE A 11 23.79 -15.84 42.05
CA PHE A 11 23.33 -15.26 40.79
C PHE A 11 23.75 -16.10 39.57
N HIS A 12 25.00 -16.60 39.55
CA HIS A 12 25.47 -17.47 38.47
C HIS A 12 24.78 -18.85 38.48
N ILE A 13 24.49 -19.41 39.66
CA ILE A 13 23.74 -20.65 39.79
C ILE A 13 22.29 -20.47 39.32
N LEU A 14 21.65 -19.36 39.68
CA LEU A 14 20.28 -19.04 39.25
C LEU A 14 20.19 -18.86 37.73
N ASN A 15 21.12 -18.15 37.11
CA ASN A 15 21.14 -17.97 35.66
C ASN A 15 21.40 -19.28 34.90
N ARG A 16 22.28 -20.15 35.42
CA ARG A 16 22.51 -21.49 34.86
C ARG A 16 21.27 -22.37 35.01
N ALA A 17 20.59 -22.32 36.15
CA ALA A 17 19.35 -23.04 36.36
C ALA A 17 18.22 -22.55 35.43
N LEU A 18 18.10 -21.24 35.20
CA LEU A 18 17.16 -20.65 34.24
C LEU A 18 17.49 -21.04 32.78
N LEU A 19 18.77 -21.08 32.41
CA LEU A 19 19.20 -21.53 31.08
C LEU A 19 18.91 -23.02 30.87
N ILE A 20 19.17 -23.85 31.88
CA ILE A 20 18.88 -25.30 31.82
C ILE A 20 17.36 -25.54 31.79
N ALA A 21 16.60 -24.85 32.63
CA ALA A 21 15.14 -24.93 32.63
C ALA A 21 14.55 -24.43 31.30
N GLY A 22 15.07 -23.32 30.75
CA GLY A 22 14.69 -22.79 29.46
C GLY A 22 15.02 -23.75 28.31
N GLY A 23 16.21 -24.34 28.30
CA GLY A 23 16.62 -25.34 27.32
C GLY A 23 15.81 -26.63 27.39
N PHE A 24 15.47 -27.08 28.60
CA PHE A 24 14.60 -28.24 28.82
C PHE A 24 13.17 -27.98 28.34
N LEU A 25 12.65 -26.77 28.59
CA LEU A 25 11.33 -26.35 28.11
C LEU A 25 11.31 -26.26 26.57
N LEU A 26 12.39 -25.76 25.97
CA LEU A 26 12.57 -25.73 24.50
C LEU A 26 12.61 -27.15 23.91
N LEU A 27 13.32 -28.08 24.55
CA LEU A 27 13.35 -29.50 24.15
C LEU A 27 11.99 -30.16 24.24
N ILE A 28 11.20 -29.88 25.29
CA ILE A 28 9.81 -30.34 25.39
C ILE A 28 8.98 -29.75 24.25
N MET A 29 9.14 -28.46 23.96
CA MET A 29 8.37 -27.80 22.89
C MET A 29 8.69 -28.38 21.50
N ILE A 30 9.95 -28.76 21.26
CA ILE A 30 10.39 -29.42 20.02
C ILE A 30 9.91 -30.88 19.99
N ALA A 31 10.02 -31.61 21.10
CA ALA A 31 9.62 -33.02 21.19
C ALA A 31 8.11 -33.21 21.00
N PHE A 32 7.30 -32.26 21.49
CA PHE A 32 5.84 -32.28 21.37
C PHE A 32 5.31 -31.29 20.31
N TYR A 33 6.16 -30.85 19.37
CA TYR A 33 5.79 -29.87 18.34
C TYR A 33 4.52 -30.29 17.56
N ARG A 34 4.40 -31.59 17.25
CA ARG A 34 3.30 -32.12 16.45
C ARG A 34 2.00 -32.13 17.24
N GLU A 35 2.05 -32.51 18.51
CA GLU A 35 0.92 -32.56 19.43
C GLU A 35 0.46 -31.15 19.82
N ILE A 36 1.42 -30.25 20.07
CA ILE A 36 1.17 -28.83 20.32
C ILE A 36 0.48 -28.19 19.10
N ASN A 37 0.98 -28.45 17.89
CA ASN A 37 0.35 -27.94 16.67
C ASN A 37 -1.03 -28.54 16.41
N ALA A 38 -1.23 -29.83 16.70
CA ALA A 38 -2.53 -30.47 16.58
C ALA A 38 -3.55 -29.86 17.54
N TRP A 39 -3.16 -29.65 18.81
CA TRP A 39 -3.98 -28.99 19.81
C TRP A 39 -4.28 -27.53 19.46
N LEU A 40 -3.26 -26.77 19.03
CA LEU A 40 -3.44 -25.40 18.52
C LEU A 40 -4.40 -25.37 17.34
N GLY A 41 -4.29 -26.31 16.40
CA GLY A 41 -5.19 -26.43 15.26
C GLY A 41 -6.64 -26.65 15.68
N VAL A 42 -6.89 -27.55 16.64
CA VAL A 42 -8.24 -27.79 17.17
C VAL A 42 -8.79 -26.55 17.85
N VAL A 43 -8.01 -25.89 18.71
CA VAL A 43 -8.41 -24.66 19.39
C VAL A 43 -8.74 -23.55 18.38
N LEU A 44 -7.85 -23.30 17.42
CA LEU A 44 -8.05 -22.29 16.38
C LEU A 44 -9.29 -22.59 15.51
N ASN A 45 -9.54 -23.86 15.18
CA ASN A 45 -10.74 -24.24 14.44
C ASN A 45 -12.03 -23.99 15.23
N ILE A 46 -12.04 -24.25 16.54
CA ILE A 46 -13.20 -23.98 17.40
C ILE A 46 -13.49 -22.47 17.49
N PHE A 47 -12.44 -21.63 17.54
CA PHE A 47 -12.59 -20.18 17.61
C PHE A 47 -12.73 -19.51 16.23
N SER A 48 -12.48 -20.22 15.13
CA SER A 48 -12.58 -19.71 13.77
C SER A 48 -13.90 -18.97 13.48
N PRO A 49 -15.10 -19.53 13.74
CA PRO A 49 -16.36 -18.81 13.49
C PRO A 49 -16.51 -17.55 14.35
N VAL A 50 -15.91 -17.52 15.56
CA VAL A 50 -15.90 -16.32 16.40
C VAL A 50 -15.02 -15.23 15.79
N ILE A 51 -13.81 -15.59 15.35
CA ILE A 51 -12.88 -14.66 14.71
C ILE A 51 -13.50 -14.11 13.42
N LEU A 52 -14.07 -14.99 12.58
CA LEU A 52 -14.81 -14.62 11.37
C LEU A 52 -15.97 -13.68 11.68
N GLY A 53 -16.75 -13.96 12.72
CA GLY A 53 -17.87 -13.11 13.12
C GLY A 53 -17.44 -11.72 13.59
N LEU A 54 -16.30 -11.61 14.29
CA LEU A 54 -15.72 -10.33 14.68
C LEU A 54 -15.24 -9.53 13.46
N ILE A 55 -14.64 -10.19 12.47
CA ILE A 55 -14.22 -9.56 11.21
C ILE A 55 -15.43 -9.05 10.45
N PHE A 56 -16.47 -9.87 10.27
CA PHE A 56 -17.71 -9.42 9.64
C PHE A 56 -18.35 -8.26 10.41
N ALA A 57 -18.34 -8.29 11.75
CA ALA A 57 -18.89 -7.20 12.54
C ALA A 57 -18.13 -5.90 12.27
N TYR A 58 -16.80 -6.00 12.15
CA TYR A 58 -15.96 -4.86 11.83
C TYR A 58 -16.16 -4.34 10.41
N MET A 59 -16.24 -5.23 9.41
CA MET A 59 -16.47 -4.86 8.00
C MET A 59 -17.85 -4.24 7.76
N ILE A 60 -18.88 -4.70 8.47
CA ILE A 60 -20.25 -4.18 8.35
C ILE A 60 -20.43 -2.87 9.15
N ASN A 61 -19.62 -2.64 10.18
CA ASN A 61 -19.76 -1.48 11.07
C ASN A 61 -19.72 -0.10 10.37
N PRO A 62 -18.90 0.16 9.33
CA PRO A 62 -19.00 1.38 8.53
C PRO A 62 -20.42 1.61 7.96
N ILE A 63 -20.98 0.61 7.28
CA ILE A 63 -22.33 0.67 6.69
C ILE A 63 -23.37 0.86 7.80
N PHE A 64 -23.30 0.04 8.85
CA PHE A 64 -24.19 0.16 10.00
C PHE A 64 -24.15 1.55 10.64
N ARG A 65 -22.97 2.15 10.84
CA ARG A 65 -22.82 3.49 11.41
C ARG A 65 -23.42 4.58 10.51
N VAL A 66 -23.23 4.48 9.19
CA VAL A 66 -23.84 5.42 8.24
C VAL A 66 -25.36 5.33 8.29
N LEU A 67 -25.91 4.11 8.31
CA LEU A 67 -27.34 3.89 8.42
C LEU A 67 -27.90 4.41 9.76
N GLU A 68 -27.25 4.10 10.88
CA GLU A 68 -27.70 4.50 12.23
C GLU A 68 -27.65 6.02 12.42
N ARG A 69 -26.58 6.67 11.96
CA ARG A 69 -26.33 8.10 12.22
C ARG A 69 -26.87 9.03 11.15
N ARG A 70 -26.93 8.61 9.88
CA ARG A 70 -27.38 9.48 8.77
C ARG A 70 -28.76 9.13 8.24
N VAL A 71 -29.10 7.85 8.10
CA VAL A 71 -30.36 7.43 7.47
C VAL A 71 -31.50 7.36 8.49
N PHE A 72 -31.31 6.60 9.57
CA PHE A 72 -32.35 6.37 10.58
C PHE A 72 -32.26 7.31 11.79
N TYR A 73 -31.57 8.45 11.65
CA TYR A 73 -31.32 9.38 12.76
C TYR A 73 -32.61 9.92 13.41
N ARG A 74 -33.72 9.97 12.66
CA ARG A 74 -35.05 10.43 13.11
C ARG A 74 -35.89 9.34 13.78
N VAL A 75 -35.48 8.07 13.74
CA VAL A 75 -36.28 6.96 14.27
C VAL A 75 -36.13 6.88 15.79
N TYR A 76 -37.26 6.84 16.51
CA TYR A 76 -37.35 6.59 17.94
C TYR A 76 -38.26 5.39 18.19
N PRO A 77 -37.96 4.50 19.16
CA PRO A 77 -36.86 4.53 20.14
C PRO A 77 -35.49 4.11 19.57
N SER A 78 -34.40 4.35 20.33
CA SER A 78 -33.02 4.02 19.94
C SER A 78 -32.82 2.53 19.61
N ALA A 79 -33.58 1.64 20.26
CA ALA A 79 -33.59 0.22 19.96
C ALA A 79 -34.10 -0.09 18.53
N ALA A 80 -35.17 0.59 18.10
CA ALA A 80 -35.73 0.42 16.74
C ALA A 80 -34.78 0.96 15.68
N ARG A 81 -34.17 2.13 15.93
CA ARG A 81 -33.13 2.70 15.06
C ARG A 81 -31.98 1.71 14.82
N ARG A 82 -31.50 1.06 15.88
CA ARG A 82 -30.43 0.05 15.80
C ARG A 82 -30.85 -1.20 15.06
N ALA A 83 -32.00 -1.76 15.38
CA ALA A 83 -32.50 -2.96 14.73
C ALA A 83 -32.66 -2.73 13.21
N LEU A 84 -33.28 -1.62 12.81
CA LEU A 84 -33.44 -1.26 11.39
C LEU A 84 -32.11 -1.05 10.68
N SER A 85 -31.18 -0.31 11.31
CA SER A 85 -29.85 -0.07 10.74
C SER A 85 -29.05 -1.36 10.59
N LEU A 86 -29.17 -2.28 11.55
CA LEU A 86 -28.50 -3.57 11.51
C LEU A 86 -29.09 -4.46 10.41
N ILE A 87 -30.41 -4.65 10.41
CA ILE A 87 -31.11 -5.46 9.40
C ILE A 87 -30.77 -4.92 8.01
N LEU A 88 -30.89 -3.61 7.78
CA LEU A 88 -30.61 -3.02 6.48
C LEU A 88 -29.13 -3.15 6.09
N ALA A 89 -28.18 -3.03 7.03
CA ALA A 89 -26.76 -3.25 6.74
C ALA A 89 -26.48 -4.68 6.27
N TYR A 90 -27.05 -5.69 6.94
CA TYR A 90 -26.91 -7.09 6.52
C TYR A 90 -27.63 -7.39 5.22
N VAL A 91 -28.83 -6.82 4.99
CA VAL A 91 -29.56 -6.98 3.73
C VAL A 91 -28.76 -6.39 2.57
N ILE A 92 -28.20 -5.19 2.72
CA ILE A 92 -27.35 -4.58 1.69
C ILE A 92 -26.14 -5.48 1.40
N MET A 93 -25.44 -5.95 2.44
CA MET A 93 -24.27 -6.81 2.26
C MET A 93 -24.59 -8.16 1.63
N LEU A 94 -25.66 -8.83 2.08
CA LEU A 94 -26.10 -10.10 1.50
C LEU A 94 -26.59 -9.93 0.06
N LEU A 95 -27.30 -8.85 -0.24
CA LEU A 95 -27.73 -8.54 -1.60
C LEU A 95 -26.54 -8.28 -2.51
N LEU A 96 -25.54 -7.55 -2.03
CA LEU A 96 -24.29 -7.29 -2.76
C LEU A 96 -23.58 -8.62 -3.08
N VAL A 97 -23.36 -9.48 -2.08
CA VAL A 97 -22.74 -10.81 -2.26
C VAL A 97 -23.57 -11.71 -3.18
N ALA A 98 -24.89 -11.76 -2.99
CA ALA A 98 -25.78 -12.58 -3.81
C ALA A 98 -25.79 -12.12 -5.27
N LEU A 99 -25.85 -10.81 -5.52
CA LEU A 99 -25.80 -10.24 -6.88
C LEU A 99 -24.49 -10.61 -7.58
N ILE A 100 -23.37 -10.56 -6.85
CA ILE A 100 -22.08 -10.99 -7.38
C ILE A 100 -22.10 -12.47 -7.75
N LEU A 101 -22.50 -13.34 -6.82
CA LEU A 101 -22.51 -14.78 -7.08
C LEU A 101 -23.44 -15.14 -8.24
N LEU A 102 -24.61 -14.50 -8.32
CA LEU A 102 -25.58 -14.71 -9.40
C LEU A 102 -25.11 -14.16 -10.75
N LEU A 103 -24.25 -13.14 -10.79
CA LEU A 103 -23.67 -12.66 -12.04
C LEU A 103 -22.46 -13.50 -12.47
N ILE A 104 -21.55 -13.77 -11.52
CA ILE A 104 -20.26 -14.41 -11.80
C ILE A 104 -20.42 -15.91 -12.03
N VAL A 105 -21.09 -16.63 -11.13
CA VAL A 105 -21.09 -18.10 -11.16
C VAL A 105 -21.77 -18.64 -12.43
N PRO A 106 -22.97 -18.18 -12.82
CA PRO A 106 -23.61 -18.65 -14.04
C PRO A 106 -22.80 -18.32 -15.29
N GLN A 107 -22.22 -17.11 -15.37
CA GLN A 107 -21.38 -16.79 -16.52
C GLN A 107 -20.17 -17.71 -16.56
N LEU A 108 -19.43 -17.89 -15.44
CA LEU A 108 -18.28 -18.79 -15.39
C LEU A 108 -18.65 -20.21 -15.84
N ILE A 109 -19.76 -20.76 -15.35
CA ILE A 109 -20.23 -22.09 -15.77
C ILE A 109 -20.55 -22.09 -17.26
N SER A 110 -21.32 -21.11 -17.76
CA SER A 110 -21.70 -21.04 -19.17
C SER A 110 -20.49 -20.88 -20.09
N THR A 111 -19.48 -20.09 -19.69
CA THR A 111 -18.23 -19.90 -20.42
C THR A 111 -17.44 -21.20 -20.44
N LEU A 112 -17.28 -21.88 -19.31
CA LEU A 112 -16.59 -23.17 -19.24
C LEU A 112 -17.30 -24.22 -20.10
N MET A 113 -18.63 -24.28 -20.07
CA MET A 113 -19.42 -25.18 -20.91
C MET A 113 -19.27 -24.84 -22.39
N ASN A 114 -19.39 -23.57 -22.77
CA ASN A 114 -19.22 -23.13 -24.16
C ASN A 114 -17.82 -23.41 -24.70
N LEU A 115 -16.80 -23.22 -23.85
CA LEU A 115 -15.42 -23.50 -24.17
C LEU A 115 -15.20 -25.00 -24.37
N VAL A 116 -15.68 -25.85 -23.47
CA VAL A 116 -15.57 -27.31 -23.61
C VAL A 116 -16.36 -27.83 -24.81
N SER A 117 -17.55 -27.29 -25.08
CA SER A 117 -18.42 -27.72 -26.18
C SER A 117 -17.94 -27.23 -27.55
N ASN A 118 -17.27 -26.08 -27.62
CA ASN A 118 -16.86 -25.46 -28.89
C ASN A 118 -15.34 -25.21 -28.97
N TYR A 119 -14.53 -25.96 -28.21
CA TYR A 119 -13.08 -25.71 -28.11
C TYR A 119 -12.38 -25.73 -29.47
N GLN A 120 -12.81 -26.61 -30.38
CA GLN A 120 -12.23 -26.73 -31.72
C GLN A 120 -12.44 -25.44 -32.54
N PHE A 121 -13.63 -24.85 -32.47
CA PHE A 121 -13.94 -23.57 -33.13
C PHE A 121 -13.08 -22.43 -32.58
N TYR A 122 -12.87 -22.38 -31.26
CA TYR A 122 -12.01 -21.37 -30.65
C TYR A 122 -10.53 -21.56 -30.98
N ILE A 123 -10.08 -22.81 -31.13
CA ILE A 123 -8.72 -23.13 -31.58
C ILE A 123 -8.47 -22.66 -32.99
N ASP A 124 -9.39 -23.00 -33.89
CA ASP A 124 -9.26 -22.63 -35.29
C ASP A 124 -9.28 -21.10 -35.43
N GLY A 125 -10.12 -20.42 -34.64
CA GLY A 125 -10.16 -18.95 -34.55
C GLY A 125 -8.90 -18.32 -33.97
N ALA A 126 -8.31 -18.92 -32.92
CA ALA A 126 -7.07 -18.44 -32.31
C ALA A 126 -5.86 -18.62 -33.26
N VAL A 127 -5.73 -19.78 -33.90
CA VAL A 127 -4.70 -20.07 -34.92
C VAL A 127 -4.83 -19.10 -36.08
N ALA A 128 -6.05 -18.90 -36.59
CA ALA A 128 -6.30 -17.96 -37.68
C ALA A 128 -5.98 -16.51 -37.29
N SER A 129 -6.30 -16.10 -36.06
CA SER A 129 -6.02 -14.75 -35.55
C SER A 129 -4.52 -14.52 -35.36
N ILE A 130 -3.79 -15.48 -34.78
CA ILE A 130 -2.34 -15.41 -34.58
C ILE A 130 -1.64 -15.36 -35.94
N ASN A 131 -2.01 -16.24 -36.87
CA ASN A 131 -1.45 -16.23 -38.22
C ASN A 131 -1.81 -14.95 -38.98
N GLY A 132 -2.98 -14.36 -38.73
CA GLY A 132 -3.37 -13.05 -39.26
C GLY A 132 -2.51 -11.90 -38.73
N VAL A 133 -2.16 -11.91 -37.43
CA VAL A 133 -1.23 -10.93 -36.83
C VAL A 133 0.19 -11.13 -37.36
N ILE A 134 0.68 -12.38 -37.41
CA ILE A 134 2.00 -12.72 -37.97
C ILE A 134 2.09 -12.27 -39.43
N ALA A 135 1.04 -12.50 -40.24
CA ALA A 135 0.98 -12.05 -41.63
C ALA A 135 1.03 -10.52 -41.74
N ARG A 136 0.36 -9.78 -40.85
CA ARG A 136 0.41 -8.30 -40.82
C ARG A 136 1.80 -7.79 -40.43
N ILE A 137 2.43 -8.42 -39.44
CA ILE A 137 3.79 -8.10 -39.02
C ILE A 137 4.78 -8.39 -40.15
N ASN A 138 4.71 -9.58 -40.75
CA ASN A 138 5.56 -9.97 -41.87
C ASN A 138 5.39 -9.06 -43.09
N ASN A 139 4.16 -8.65 -43.43
CA ASN A 139 3.91 -7.67 -44.49
C ASN A 139 4.42 -6.26 -44.16
N GLY A 140 4.45 -5.88 -42.89
CA GLY A 140 5.06 -4.63 -42.44
C GLY A 140 6.58 -4.69 -42.57
N ILE A 141 7.20 -5.74 -42.05
CA ILE A 141 8.65 -5.94 -42.05
C ILE A 141 9.19 -6.12 -43.48
N SER A 142 8.51 -6.89 -44.33
CA SER A 142 8.93 -7.11 -45.72
C SER A 142 8.92 -5.82 -46.54
N LYS A 143 7.95 -4.92 -46.28
CA LYS A 143 7.89 -3.58 -46.91
C LYS A 143 9.05 -2.67 -46.53
N PHE A 144 9.59 -2.79 -45.32
CA PHE A 144 10.67 -1.92 -44.84
C PHE A 144 12.08 -2.51 -45.01
N PHE A 145 12.23 -3.83 -44.91
CA PHE A 145 13.54 -4.48 -44.88
C PHE A 145 13.79 -5.49 -46.03
N ASN A 146 12.83 -5.67 -46.94
CA ASN A 146 12.91 -6.59 -48.08
C ASN A 146 13.27 -8.05 -47.69
N VAL A 147 12.90 -8.45 -46.47
CA VAL A 147 13.05 -9.81 -45.95
C VAL A 147 11.71 -10.52 -46.11
N ASN A 148 11.70 -11.60 -46.90
CA ASN A 148 10.54 -12.49 -46.98
C ASN A 148 10.58 -13.46 -45.79
N ASN A 149 9.51 -13.45 -44.98
CA ASN A 149 9.25 -14.37 -43.87
C ASN A 149 10.26 -14.31 -42.71
N ALA A 150 10.26 -13.22 -41.94
CA ALA A 150 11.05 -13.10 -40.72
C ALA A 150 10.52 -13.97 -39.55
N ILE A 151 9.22 -14.27 -39.53
CA ILE A 151 8.56 -15.08 -38.49
C ILE A 151 7.73 -16.18 -39.16
N GLY A 152 7.99 -17.44 -38.79
CA GLY A 152 7.24 -18.61 -39.27
C GLY A 152 5.81 -18.66 -38.73
N ASN A 153 4.88 -19.26 -39.48
CA ASN A 153 3.51 -19.50 -39.00
C ASN A 153 3.53 -20.47 -37.82
N VAL A 154 2.57 -20.34 -36.91
CA VAL A 154 2.46 -21.28 -35.79
C VAL A 154 1.81 -22.57 -36.29
N ASP A 155 2.50 -23.70 -36.09
CA ASP A 155 1.99 -25.02 -36.44
C ASP A 155 0.74 -25.36 -35.61
N ALA A 156 -0.32 -25.78 -36.31
CA ALA A 156 -1.55 -26.24 -35.69
C ALA A 156 -1.33 -27.43 -34.72
N GLY A 157 -0.24 -28.20 -34.92
CA GLY A 157 0.18 -29.29 -34.04
C GLY A 157 0.61 -28.86 -32.63
N VAL A 158 1.29 -27.72 -32.50
CA VAL A 158 1.74 -27.18 -31.20
C VAL A 158 0.57 -26.56 -30.44
N ILE A 159 -0.30 -25.83 -31.14
CA ILE A 159 -1.49 -25.23 -30.53
C ILE A 159 -2.50 -26.30 -30.13
N SER A 160 -2.67 -27.37 -30.92
CA SER A 160 -3.56 -28.48 -30.57
C SER A 160 -3.07 -29.28 -29.35
N THR A 161 -1.77 -29.52 -29.20
CA THR A 161 -1.23 -30.21 -28.00
C THR A 161 -1.37 -29.37 -26.74
N LEU A 162 -1.01 -28.08 -26.78
CA LEU A 162 -1.21 -27.17 -25.64
C LEU A 162 -2.69 -27.09 -25.22
N THR A 163 -3.59 -27.09 -26.20
CA THR A 163 -5.02 -26.92 -25.93
C THR A 163 -5.67 -28.21 -25.48
N ASN A 164 -5.26 -29.37 -25.98
CA ASN A 164 -5.76 -30.65 -25.47
C ASN A 164 -5.43 -30.80 -23.98
N ASN A 165 -4.22 -30.41 -23.54
CA ASN A 165 -3.84 -30.41 -22.13
C ASN A 165 -4.68 -29.43 -21.30
N ILE A 166 -4.90 -28.21 -21.78
CA ILE A 166 -5.74 -27.20 -21.10
C ILE A 166 -7.21 -27.66 -21.05
N LEU A 167 -7.71 -28.30 -22.11
CA LEU A 167 -9.08 -28.79 -22.20
C LEU A 167 -9.32 -29.94 -21.22
N GLU A 168 -8.38 -30.87 -21.09
CA GLU A 168 -8.47 -31.93 -20.10
C GLU A 168 -8.48 -31.38 -18.67
N GLU A 169 -7.62 -30.42 -18.35
CA GLU A 169 -7.64 -29.74 -17.05
C GLU A 169 -8.96 -29.00 -16.82
N MET A 170 -9.52 -28.33 -17.83
CA MET A 170 -10.83 -27.65 -17.72
C MET A 170 -11.99 -28.64 -17.52
N LYS A 171 -11.99 -29.77 -18.23
CA LYS A 171 -12.96 -30.85 -18.05
C LYS A 171 -12.88 -31.45 -16.64
N ALA A 172 -11.68 -31.58 -16.07
CA ALA A 172 -11.48 -31.99 -14.69
C ALA A 172 -11.86 -30.90 -13.68
N ALA A 173 -11.73 -29.62 -14.04
CA ALA A 173 -12.09 -28.49 -13.20
C ALA A 173 -13.62 -28.33 -13.03
N ILE A 174 -14.44 -28.64 -14.03
CA ILE A 174 -15.91 -28.48 -13.95
C ILE A 174 -16.56 -29.31 -12.82
N PRO A 175 -16.31 -30.63 -12.70
CA PRO A 175 -16.78 -31.43 -11.56
C PRO A 175 -16.18 -30.94 -10.24
N THR A 176 -14.92 -30.47 -10.25
CA THR A 176 -14.24 -29.97 -9.06
C THR A 176 -14.83 -28.65 -8.57
N LEU A 177 -15.17 -27.73 -9.48
CA LEU A 177 -15.86 -26.48 -9.17
C LEU A 177 -17.29 -26.74 -8.68
N THR A 178 -18.00 -27.69 -9.29
CA THR A 178 -19.37 -28.06 -8.90
C THR A 178 -19.41 -28.78 -7.54
N SER A 179 -18.46 -29.68 -7.28
CA SER A 179 -18.32 -30.36 -5.98
C SER A 179 -17.77 -29.44 -4.89
N LYS A 180 -16.84 -28.53 -5.21
CA LYS A 180 -16.40 -27.48 -4.28
C LYS A 180 -17.48 -26.43 -4.02
N ALA A 181 -18.34 -26.11 -5.00
CA ALA A 181 -19.60 -25.38 -4.77
C ALA A 181 -20.48 -26.09 -3.72
N GLY A 182 -20.52 -27.42 -3.75
CA GLY A 182 -21.12 -28.25 -2.69
C GLY A 182 -20.38 -28.16 -1.34
N LEU A 183 -19.04 -28.02 -1.32
CA LEU A 183 -18.26 -27.80 -0.09
C LEU A 183 -18.47 -26.41 0.53
N PHE A 184 -18.87 -25.38 -0.24
CA PHE A 184 -19.34 -24.12 0.36
C PHE A 184 -20.52 -24.34 1.30
N ILE A 185 -21.33 -25.38 1.09
CA ILE A 185 -22.43 -25.77 1.99
C ILE A 185 -21.88 -26.35 3.31
N SER A 186 -20.74 -27.05 3.29
CA SER A 186 -20.09 -27.54 4.52
C SER A 186 -19.37 -26.43 5.31
N GLY A 187 -18.81 -25.42 4.64
CA GLY A 187 -18.30 -24.20 5.28
C GLY A 187 -19.39 -23.18 5.61
N ALA A 188 -20.62 -23.37 5.13
CA ALA A 188 -21.73 -22.46 5.37
C ALA A 188 -22.13 -22.43 6.83
N THR A 189 -21.96 -23.53 7.58
CA THR A 189 -22.24 -23.56 9.02
C THR A 189 -21.38 -22.55 9.77
N ASP A 190 -20.08 -22.54 9.55
CA ASP A 190 -19.14 -21.59 10.18
C ASP A 190 -19.44 -20.15 9.77
N VAL A 191 -19.78 -19.92 8.49
CA VAL A 191 -20.18 -18.60 8.00
C VAL A 191 -21.50 -18.14 8.63
N ILE A 192 -22.49 -19.02 8.75
CA ILE A 192 -23.77 -18.73 9.41
C ILE A 192 -23.54 -18.40 10.88
N PHE A 193 -22.75 -19.22 11.60
CA PHE A 193 -22.36 -18.94 12.98
C PHE A 193 -21.60 -17.61 13.10
N ALA A 194 -20.67 -17.34 12.19
CA ALA A 194 -19.96 -16.06 12.14
C ALA A 194 -20.93 -14.89 11.94
N ILE A 195 -21.92 -14.99 11.05
CA ILE A 195 -22.96 -13.98 10.86
C ILE A 195 -23.76 -13.78 12.16
N PHE A 196 -24.20 -14.84 12.84
CA PHE A 196 -24.90 -14.72 14.11
C PHE A 196 -24.07 -14.02 15.19
N ILE A 197 -22.80 -14.42 15.33
CA ILE A 197 -21.85 -13.81 16.27
C ILE A 197 -21.65 -12.34 15.92
N SER A 198 -21.51 -12.03 14.63
CA SER A 198 -21.35 -10.68 14.11
C SER A 198 -22.54 -9.78 14.46
N ILE A 199 -23.76 -10.26 14.23
CA ILE A 199 -25.02 -9.57 14.55
C ILE A 199 -25.08 -9.27 16.06
N TYR A 200 -24.82 -10.28 16.89
CA TYR A 200 -24.88 -10.13 18.34
C TYR A 200 -23.83 -9.13 18.85
N PHE A 201 -22.61 -9.17 18.29
CA PHE A 201 -21.55 -8.24 18.64
C PHE A 201 -21.87 -6.81 18.25
N LEU A 202 -22.38 -6.60 17.03
CA LEU A 202 -22.71 -5.28 16.52
C LEU A 202 -23.92 -4.66 17.24
N SER A 203 -24.95 -5.47 17.53
CA SER A 203 -26.15 -5.04 18.25
C SER A 203 -25.86 -4.53 19.66
N SER A 204 -24.84 -5.09 20.33
CA SER A 204 -24.52 -4.80 21.74
C SER A 204 -23.17 -4.10 21.92
N LYS A 205 -22.59 -3.52 20.86
CA LYS A 205 -21.22 -2.99 20.86
C LYS A 205 -20.93 -1.97 21.97
N GLU A 206 -21.88 -1.09 22.29
CA GLU A 206 -21.71 -0.08 23.33
C GLU A 206 -21.74 -0.67 24.74
N LYS A 207 -22.67 -1.59 25.01
CA LYS A 207 -22.74 -2.30 26.29
C LYS A 207 -21.46 -3.10 26.53
N ARG A 208 -20.98 -3.79 25.48
CA ARG A 208 -19.71 -4.54 25.50
C ARG A 208 -18.51 -3.63 25.74
N TYR A 209 -18.45 -2.47 25.08
CA TYR A 209 -17.41 -1.48 25.30
C TYR A 209 -17.37 -1.00 26.76
N LEU A 210 -18.54 -0.68 27.34
CA LEU A 210 -18.64 -0.26 28.74
C LEU A 210 -18.24 -1.37 29.72
N GLN A 211 -18.60 -2.62 29.44
CA GLN A 211 -18.16 -3.77 30.25
C GLN A 211 -16.64 -3.95 30.21
N ILE A 212 -16.02 -3.81 29.03
CA ILE A 212 -14.57 -3.85 28.87
C ILE A 212 -13.91 -2.70 29.63
N MET A 213 -14.45 -1.48 29.57
CA MET A 213 -13.93 -0.35 30.35
C MET A 213 -14.03 -0.58 31.85
N LYS A 214 -15.17 -1.11 32.34
CA LYS A 214 -15.35 -1.47 33.76
C LYS A 214 -14.32 -2.49 34.21
N LEU A 215 -14.12 -3.55 33.43
CA LEU A 215 -13.13 -4.60 33.72
C LEU A 215 -11.70 -4.04 33.75
N ARG A 216 -11.36 -3.22 32.76
CA ARG A 216 -10.03 -2.59 32.65
C ARG A 216 -9.72 -1.67 33.82
N ASN A 217 -10.68 -0.86 34.23
CA ASN A 217 -10.55 0.03 35.39
C ASN A 217 -10.42 -0.76 36.71
N ALA A 218 -10.97 -1.98 36.78
CA ALA A 218 -10.84 -2.84 37.95
C ALA A 218 -9.49 -3.59 38.01
N LEU A 219 -8.92 -3.98 36.86
CA LEU A 219 -7.70 -4.80 36.79
C LEU A 219 -6.40 -4.01 36.67
N PHE A 220 -6.43 -2.80 36.10
CA PHE A 220 -5.23 -2.05 35.74
C PHE A 220 -5.23 -0.65 36.35
N SER A 221 -4.02 -0.12 36.60
CA SER A 221 -3.84 1.27 37.03
C SER A 221 -4.14 2.26 35.90
N ASP A 222 -4.42 3.52 36.26
CA ASP A 222 -4.78 4.57 35.30
C ASP A 222 -3.74 4.76 34.19
N LYS A 223 -2.44 4.68 34.53
CA LYS A 223 -1.35 4.79 33.57
C LYS A 223 -1.38 3.66 32.53
N VAL A 224 -1.65 2.43 32.97
CA VAL A 224 -1.77 1.26 32.07
C VAL A 224 -3.03 1.37 31.23
N ASN A 225 -4.14 1.82 31.82
CA ASN A 225 -5.39 2.02 31.10
C ASN A 225 -5.28 3.09 30.02
N GLN A 226 -4.63 4.22 30.29
CA GLN A 226 -4.38 5.24 29.27
C GLN A 226 -3.57 4.67 28.09
N ARG A 227 -2.53 3.87 28.36
CA ARG A 227 -1.74 3.20 27.32
C ARG A 227 -2.56 2.23 26.48
N ILE A 228 -3.32 1.34 27.12
CA ILE A 228 -4.19 0.38 26.41
C ILE A 228 -5.22 1.14 25.56
N THR A 229 -5.84 2.20 26.09
CA THR A 229 -6.79 3.02 25.33
C THR A 229 -6.13 3.68 24.13
N LYS A 230 -4.91 4.23 24.29
CA LYS A 230 -4.16 4.81 23.16
C LYS A 230 -3.94 3.76 22.07
N ILE A 231 -3.41 2.59 22.42
CA ILE A 231 -3.13 1.50 21.46
C ILE A 231 -4.40 1.04 20.76
N CYS A 232 -5.47 0.76 21.50
CA CYS A 232 -6.74 0.31 20.92
C CYS A 232 -7.36 1.38 20.02
N THR A 233 -7.24 2.66 20.37
CA THR A 233 -7.76 3.77 19.56
C THR A 233 -6.96 3.93 18.27
N THR A 234 -5.62 3.85 18.35
CA THR A 234 -4.74 3.87 17.18
C THR A 234 -5.05 2.69 16.25
N ALA A 235 -5.13 1.47 16.79
CA ALA A 235 -5.49 0.28 16.02
C ALA A 235 -6.86 0.44 15.36
N ASN A 236 -7.89 0.83 16.12
CA ASN A 236 -9.23 1.04 15.57
C ASN A 236 -9.26 2.11 14.46
N ASN A 237 -8.46 3.16 14.58
CA ASN A 237 -8.39 4.20 13.55
C ASN A 237 -7.66 3.70 12.29
N LEU A 238 -6.55 2.96 12.44
CA LEU A 238 -5.81 2.37 11.32
C LEU A 238 -6.65 1.34 10.57
N PHE A 239 -7.24 0.38 11.30
CA PHE A 239 -8.13 -0.62 10.73
C PHE A 239 -9.38 0.03 10.10
N GLY A 240 -9.97 1.03 10.77
CA GLY A 240 -11.22 1.64 10.33
C GLY A 240 -11.04 2.40 9.03
N LYS A 241 -10.02 3.26 8.97
CA LYS A 241 -9.65 3.98 7.75
C LYS A 241 -9.22 3.04 6.63
N PHE A 242 -8.51 1.95 6.95
CA PHE A 242 -8.10 0.97 5.95
C PHE A 242 -9.30 0.25 5.32
N VAL A 243 -10.23 -0.25 6.13
CA VAL A 243 -11.43 -0.94 5.65
C VAL A 243 -12.33 0.01 4.86
N GLU A 244 -12.60 1.20 5.40
CA GLU A 244 -13.38 2.24 4.69
C GLU A 244 -12.71 2.64 3.36
N GLY A 245 -11.38 2.79 3.37
CA GLY A 245 -10.58 3.05 2.18
C GLY A 245 -10.69 1.93 1.14
N ARG A 246 -10.60 0.66 1.56
CA ARG A 246 -10.70 -0.49 0.64
C ARG A 246 -12.06 -0.62 -0.04
N PHE A 247 -13.15 -0.28 0.66
CA PHE A 247 -14.48 -0.23 0.05
C PHE A 247 -14.63 0.91 -0.97
N LEU A 248 -14.01 2.07 -0.72
CA LEU A 248 -14.04 3.18 -1.66
C LEU A 248 -13.14 2.91 -2.88
N ASP A 249 -11.96 2.33 -2.63
CA ASP A 249 -10.99 1.89 -3.63
C ASP A 249 -11.59 0.89 -4.61
N SER A 250 -12.22 -0.17 -4.09
CA SER A 250 -12.90 -1.18 -4.92
C SER A 250 -14.02 -0.60 -5.79
N LEU A 251 -14.79 0.35 -5.25
CA LEU A 251 -15.86 1.02 -6.00
C LEU A 251 -15.29 1.87 -7.14
N ILE A 252 -14.24 2.66 -6.87
CA ILE A 252 -13.61 3.51 -7.89
C ILE A 252 -12.98 2.65 -8.98
N VAL A 253 -12.21 1.63 -8.62
CA VAL A 253 -11.61 0.69 -9.59
C VAL A 253 -12.69 -0.02 -10.39
N GLY A 254 -13.78 -0.45 -9.77
CA GLY A 254 -14.92 -1.05 -10.47
C GLY A 254 -15.54 -0.13 -11.52
N VAL A 255 -15.83 1.12 -11.16
CA VAL A 255 -16.38 2.12 -12.08
C VAL A 255 -15.39 2.45 -13.20
N LEU A 256 -14.11 2.62 -12.86
CA LEU A 256 -13.05 2.89 -13.81
C LEU A 256 -12.96 1.75 -14.84
N THR A 257 -12.91 0.51 -14.37
CA THR A 257 -12.93 -0.69 -15.20
C THR A 257 -14.15 -0.74 -16.11
N TYR A 258 -15.35 -0.47 -15.58
CA TYR A 258 -16.57 -0.46 -16.41
C TYR A 258 -16.48 0.58 -17.54
N VAL A 259 -16.06 1.80 -17.22
CA VAL A 259 -15.95 2.89 -18.20
C VAL A 259 -14.94 2.55 -19.29
N PHE A 260 -13.72 2.13 -18.92
CA PHE A 260 -12.68 1.81 -19.90
C PHE A 260 -13.09 0.62 -20.78
N ILE A 261 -13.56 -0.50 -20.22
CA ILE A 261 -13.96 -1.65 -21.04
C ILE A 261 -15.12 -1.29 -21.99
N SER A 262 -16.08 -0.48 -21.52
CA SER A 262 -17.24 -0.05 -22.33
C SER A 262 -16.83 0.85 -23.51
N ILE A 263 -15.86 1.75 -23.31
CA ILE A 263 -15.33 2.62 -24.39
C ILE A 263 -14.72 1.78 -25.51
N PHE A 264 -14.01 0.70 -25.16
CA PHE A 264 -13.39 -0.21 -26.13
C PHE A 264 -14.34 -1.30 -26.64
N GLN A 265 -15.63 -1.25 -26.28
CA GLN A 265 -16.67 -2.18 -26.72
C GLN A 265 -16.32 -3.65 -26.47
N ILE A 266 -15.57 -3.92 -25.40
CA ILE A 266 -15.23 -5.29 -25.01
C ILE A 266 -16.49 -5.92 -24.36
N PRO A 267 -16.85 -7.16 -24.75
CA PRO A 267 -18.05 -7.82 -24.25
C PRO A 267 -18.03 -8.00 -22.73
N ASP A 268 -19.22 -8.16 -22.15
CA ASP A 268 -19.41 -8.45 -20.72
C ASP A 268 -18.81 -7.42 -19.75
N ALA A 269 -18.72 -6.15 -20.17
CA ALA A 269 -18.09 -5.09 -19.40
C ALA A 269 -18.60 -4.95 -17.95
N LEU A 270 -19.91 -5.05 -17.73
CA LEU A 270 -20.50 -4.97 -16.39
C LEU A 270 -20.08 -6.16 -15.52
N LEU A 271 -20.01 -7.36 -16.09
CA LEU A 271 -19.60 -8.55 -15.39
C LEU A 271 -18.12 -8.48 -15.00
N ILE A 272 -17.25 -8.11 -15.95
CA ILE A 272 -15.81 -8.00 -15.71
C ILE A 272 -15.54 -6.93 -14.65
N ALA A 273 -16.16 -5.75 -14.79
CA ALA A 273 -15.98 -4.64 -13.87
C ALA A 273 -16.47 -4.95 -12.45
N SER A 274 -17.66 -5.54 -12.32
CA SER A 274 -18.18 -5.96 -11.01
C SER A 274 -17.33 -7.05 -10.39
N SER A 275 -16.82 -8.01 -11.16
CA SER A 275 -15.91 -9.05 -10.66
C SER A 275 -14.62 -8.45 -10.11
N ILE A 276 -13.97 -7.58 -10.88
CA ILE A 276 -12.73 -6.91 -10.46
C ILE A 276 -12.97 -6.05 -9.22
N ALA A 277 -14.05 -5.27 -9.18
CA ALA A 277 -14.41 -4.44 -8.03
C ALA A 277 -14.46 -5.26 -6.73
N VAL A 278 -15.13 -6.40 -6.77
CA VAL A 278 -15.33 -7.26 -5.59
C VAL A 278 -14.03 -7.82 -5.08
N TRP A 279 -13.25 -8.42 -5.97
CA TRP A 279 -11.99 -9.02 -5.58
C TRP A 279 -11.00 -7.96 -5.09
N ASN A 280 -11.06 -6.73 -5.62
CA ASN A 280 -10.18 -5.63 -5.23
C ASN A 280 -10.32 -5.18 -3.76
N ILE A 281 -11.32 -5.67 -3.03
CA ILE A 281 -11.37 -5.52 -1.57
C ILE A 281 -10.15 -6.19 -0.90
N ILE A 282 -9.66 -7.30 -1.48
CA ILE A 282 -8.46 -8.00 -1.02
C ILE A 282 -7.21 -7.26 -1.54
N PRO A 283 -6.35 -6.71 -0.67
CA PRO A 283 -5.19 -5.93 -1.09
C PRO A 283 -4.25 -6.73 -1.99
N THR A 284 -3.69 -6.07 -3.02
CA THR A 284 -2.64 -6.54 -3.96
C THR A 284 -2.98 -7.76 -4.83
N VAL A 285 -3.81 -8.68 -4.35
CA VAL A 285 -4.15 -9.94 -5.03
C VAL A 285 -5.53 -9.86 -5.68
N GLY A 286 -6.42 -9.02 -5.13
CA GLY A 286 -7.80 -8.88 -5.56
C GLY A 286 -7.96 -8.59 -7.05
N PHE A 287 -7.29 -7.55 -7.54
CA PHE A 287 -7.33 -7.19 -8.96
C PHE A 287 -6.95 -8.37 -9.87
N LEU A 288 -5.90 -9.12 -9.53
CA LEU A 288 -5.44 -10.27 -10.31
C LEU A 288 -6.47 -11.41 -10.31
N ILE A 289 -7.09 -11.70 -9.16
CA ILE A 289 -8.14 -12.73 -9.06
C ILE A 289 -9.33 -12.36 -9.93
N GLY A 290 -9.72 -11.07 -10.00
CA GLY A 290 -10.79 -10.61 -10.88
C GLY A 290 -10.40 -10.61 -12.36
N PHE A 291 -9.15 -10.28 -12.67
CA PHE A 291 -8.61 -10.21 -14.04
C PHE A 291 -8.53 -11.59 -14.72
N VAL A 292 -8.02 -12.61 -14.03
CA VAL A 292 -7.71 -13.92 -14.64
C VAL A 292 -8.93 -14.56 -15.32
N PRO A 293 -10.10 -14.70 -14.66
CA PRO A 293 -11.28 -15.29 -15.31
C PRO A 293 -11.77 -14.48 -16.51
N ALA A 294 -11.72 -13.15 -16.43
CA ALA A 294 -12.11 -12.26 -17.51
C ALA A 294 -11.15 -12.34 -18.71
N PHE A 295 -9.85 -12.42 -18.45
CA PHE A 295 -8.82 -12.61 -19.46
C PHE A 295 -8.98 -13.95 -20.18
N VAL A 296 -9.14 -15.03 -19.41
CA VAL A 296 -9.36 -16.38 -19.95
C VAL A 296 -10.62 -16.37 -20.81
N LEU A 297 -11.73 -15.85 -20.30
CA LEU A 297 -12.99 -15.75 -21.05
C LEU A 297 -12.79 -15.01 -22.38
N LEU A 298 -12.16 -13.83 -22.36
CA LEU A 298 -11.94 -13.04 -23.56
C LEU A 298 -11.00 -13.71 -24.56
N LEU A 299 -10.00 -14.45 -24.08
CA LEU A 299 -9.07 -15.22 -24.92
C LEU A 299 -9.80 -16.23 -25.80
N PHE A 300 -10.81 -16.89 -25.25
CA PHE A 300 -11.63 -17.83 -25.99
C PHE A 300 -12.68 -17.13 -26.85
N THR A 301 -13.41 -16.14 -26.32
CA THR A 301 -14.50 -15.51 -27.09
C THR A 301 -14.02 -14.61 -28.23
N ASN A 302 -12.95 -13.84 -28.02
CA ASN A 302 -12.43 -12.90 -29.01
C ASN A 302 -10.95 -12.59 -28.77
N ALA A 303 -10.07 -13.45 -29.31
CA ALA A 303 -8.62 -13.34 -29.18
C ALA A 303 -8.03 -11.98 -29.64
N THR A 304 -8.68 -11.30 -30.59
CA THR A 304 -8.19 -10.00 -31.11
C THR A 304 -8.31 -8.88 -30.08
N LEU A 305 -9.26 -8.98 -29.14
CA LEU A 305 -9.48 -8.00 -28.08
C LEU A 305 -8.62 -8.25 -26.84
N VAL A 306 -7.91 -9.38 -26.76
CA VAL A 306 -7.10 -9.76 -25.59
C VAL A 306 -5.96 -8.78 -25.34
N ILE A 307 -5.26 -8.38 -26.40
CA ILE A 307 -4.15 -7.43 -26.30
C ILE A 307 -4.64 -6.06 -25.78
N PRO A 308 -5.64 -5.40 -26.39
CA PRO A 308 -6.13 -4.13 -25.88
C PRO A 308 -6.75 -4.28 -24.48
N PHE A 309 -7.48 -5.36 -24.19
CA PHE A 309 -8.01 -5.64 -22.86
C PHE A 309 -6.90 -5.72 -21.80
N THR A 310 -5.84 -6.49 -22.07
CA THR A 310 -4.73 -6.66 -21.14
C THR A 310 -3.98 -5.35 -20.91
N LEU A 311 -3.79 -4.56 -21.97
CA LEU A 311 -3.16 -3.25 -21.87
C LEU A 311 -3.99 -2.29 -21.01
N ILE A 312 -5.31 -2.26 -21.20
CA ILE A 312 -6.25 -1.46 -20.40
C ILE A 312 -6.22 -1.91 -18.93
N MET A 313 -6.27 -3.22 -18.68
CA MET A 313 -6.23 -3.77 -17.32
C MET A 313 -4.90 -3.48 -16.63
N PHE A 314 -3.79 -3.59 -17.35
CA PHE A 314 -2.49 -3.20 -16.85
C PHE A 314 -2.45 -1.72 -16.49
N LEU A 315 -2.99 -0.85 -17.35
CA LEU A 315 -3.06 0.59 -17.08
C LEU A 315 -3.92 0.90 -15.85
N ILE A 316 -5.09 0.26 -15.72
CA ILE A 316 -5.95 0.38 -14.53
C ILE A 316 -5.22 -0.12 -13.28
N TYR A 317 -4.54 -1.25 -13.35
CA TYR A 317 -3.75 -1.79 -12.23
C TYR A 317 -2.64 -0.82 -11.79
N GLN A 318 -1.95 -0.19 -12.74
CA GLN A 318 -0.95 0.83 -12.43
C GLN A 318 -1.58 2.08 -11.78
N ILE A 319 -2.73 2.52 -12.28
CA ILE A 319 -3.47 3.64 -11.68
C ILE A 319 -3.92 3.28 -10.25
N ASP A 320 -4.41 2.06 -10.04
CA ASP A 320 -4.83 1.57 -8.73
C ASP A 320 -3.65 1.58 -7.75
N CYS A 321 -2.56 0.88 -8.08
CA CYS A 321 -1.41 0.72 -7.20
C CYS A 321 -0.63 2.02 -6.96
N ASN A 322 -0.50 2.90 -7.97
CA ASN A 322 0.36 4.09 -7.87
C ASN A 322 -0.41 5.37 -7.53
N ILE A 323 -1.72 5.44 -7.78
CA ILE A 323 -2.50 6.68 -7.62
C ILE A 323 -3.68 6.49 -6.67
N ILE A 324 -4.58 5.54 -6.93
CA ILE A 324 -5.85 5.41 -6.22
C ILE A 324 -5.61 4.89 -4.79
N SER A 325 -5.01 3.71 -4.67
CA SER A 325 -4.75 3.06 -3.38
C SER A 325 -3.90 3.96 -2.45
N PRO A 326 -2.79 4.58 -2.90
CA PRO A 326 -2.01 5.51 -2.08
C PRO A 326 -2.70 6.85 -1.75
N ARG A 327 -3.79 7.23 -2.43
CA ARG A 327 -4.56 8.44 -2.08
C ARG A 327 -5.74 8.13 -1.16
N ILE A 328 -6.37 6.97 -1.32
CA ILE A 328 -7.58 6.58 -0.58
C ILE A 328 -7.22 5.86 0.72
N VAL A 329 -6.40 4.83 0.60
CA VAL A 329 -5.86 4.07 1.74
C VAL A 329 -4.63 4.78 2.33
N GLY A 330 -4.19 5.83 1.63
CA GLY A 330 -2.92 6.51 1.67
C GLY A 330 -2.24 6.79 3.00
N TYR A 331 -0.90 6.64 2.95
CA TYR A 331 0.19 7.15 3.80
C TYR A 331 0.10 6.98 5.32
N ASN A 332 -1.10 6.74 5.86
CA ASN A 332 -1.40 6.70 7.28
C ASN A 332 -1.00 5.38 7.94
N THR A 333 -0.73 4.34 7.15
CA THR A 333 -0.15 3.12 7.69
C THR A 333 1.35 3.26 7.89
N GLY A 334 2.04 4.14 7.15
CA GLY A 334 3.50 4.27 7.17
C GLY A 334 4.25 2.99 6.78
N VAL A 335 3.54 1.99 6.25
CA VAL A 335 4.09 0.65 5.99
C VAL A 335 4.70 0.64 4.59
N GLY A 336 6.02 0.43 4.52
CA GLY A 336 6.72 0.29 3.25
C GLY A 336 6.23 -0.92 2.43
N PRO A 337 6.39 -0.92 1.09
CA PRO A 337 5.91 -1.99 0.22
C PRO A 337 6.41 -3.39 0.62
N LEU A 338 7.67 -3.48 1.07
CA LEU A 338 8.26 -4.72 1.56
C LEU A 338 7.51 -5.28 2.78
N CYS A 339 7.13 -4.42 3.72
CA CYS A 339 6.36 -4.84 4.89
C CYS A 339 4.93 -5.28 4.51
N VAL A 340 4.32 -4.67 3.49
CA VAL A 340 3.02 -5.12 2.95
C VAL A 340 3.14 -6.54 2.37
N ILE A 341 4.17 -6.80 1.56
CA ILE A 341 4.40 -8.13 0.97
C ILE A 341 4.61 -9.19 2.08
N ILE A 342 5.44 -8.87 3.09
CA ILE A 342 5.67 -9.77 4.23
C ILE A 342 4.38 -10.02 5.00
N ALA A 343 3.59 -8.96 5.26
CA ALA A 343 2.34 -9.07 5.99
C ALA A 343 1.35 -9.99 5.28
N ILE A 344 1.16 -9.79 3.97
CA ILE A 344 0.22 -10.56 3.16
C ILE A 344 0.68 -12.01 3.03
N SER A 345 1.98 -12.25 2.78
CA SER A 345 2.54 -13.59 2.69
C SER A 345 2.39 -14.37 4.02
N THR A 346 2.74 -13.72 5.14
CA THR A 346 2.71 -14.36 6.45
C THR A 346 1.29 -14.59 6.93
N MET A 347 0.43 -13.56 6.90
CA MET A 347 -0.95 -13.69 7.39
C MET A 347 -1.82 -14.51 6.44
N GLY A 348 -1.57 -14.42 5.12
CA GLY A 348 -2.22 -15.27 4.13
C GLY A 348 -1.92 -16.76 4.36
N ALA A 349 -0.68 -17.11 4.72
CA ALA A 349 -0.34 -18.48 5.07
C ALA A 349 -0.97 -18.96 6.40
N LEU A 350 -1.07 -18.08 7.41
CA LEU A 350 -1.57 -18.43 8.74
C LEU A 350 -3.11 -18.50 8.82
N LEU A 351 -3.79 -17.54 8.20
CA LEU A 351 -5.23 -17.31 8.35
C LEU A 351 -5.99 -17.35 7.02
N GLY A 352 -5.32 -17.72 5.91
CA GLY A 352 -5.94 -17.80 4.59
C GLY A 352 -6.49 -16.46 4.11
N LEU A 353 -7.67 -16.49 3.49
CA LEU A 353 -8.33 -15.30 2.93
C LEU A 353 -8.59 -14.21 3.99
N VAL A 354 -8.91 -14.61 5.21
CA VAL A 354 -9.06 -13.70 6.36
C VAL A 354 -7.76 -12.96 6.62
N GLY A 355 -6.65 -13.68 6.62
CA GLY A 355 -5.31 -13.14 6.83
C GLY A 355 -4.96 -12.05 5.83
N LEU A 356 -5.31 -12.25 4.56
CA LEU A 356 -5.05 -11.26 3.50
C LEU A 356 -5.76 -9.92 3.74
N ILE A 357 -6.99 -9.95 4.25
CA ILE A 357 -7.79 -8.73 4.51
C ILE A 357 -7.21 -7.95 5.69
N ILE A 358 -6.81 -8.64 6.76
CA ILE A 358 -6.33 -8.00 7.99
C ILE A 358 -4.81 -7.76 8.01
N ALA A 359 -4.06 -8.35 7.07
CA ALA A 359 -2.60 -8.33 7.03
C ALA A 359 -2.03 -6.93 7.18
N VAL A 360 -2.41 -6.03 6.26
CA VAL A 360 -1.86 -4.68 6.17
C VAL A 360 -2.16 -3.84 7.42
N PRO A 361 -3.43 -3.72 7.88
CA PRO A 361 -3.71 -2.91 9.07
C PRO A 361 -3.16 -3.52 10.37
N LEU A 362 -3.05 -4.85 10.46
CA LEU A 362 -2.41 -5.51 11.60
C LEU A 362 -0.93 -5.17 11.65
N PHE A 363 -0.24 -5.28 10.52
CA PHE A 363 1.18 -4.97 10.43
C PHE A 363 1.47 -3.48 10.66
N ALA A 364 0.61 -2.60 10.13
CA ALA A 364 0.67 -1.16 10.40
C ALA A 364 0.53 -0.86 11.90
N THR A 365 -0.39 -1.55 12.59
CA THR A 365 -0.57 -1.40 14.04
C THR A 365 0.65 -1.90 14.82
N LEU A 366 1.28 -3.00 14.38
CA LEU A 366 2.50 -3.52 15.00
C LEU A 366 3.68 -2.54 14.84
N ILE A 367 3.86 -1.97 13.65
CA ILE A 367 4.89 -0.95 13.39
C ILE A 367 4.63 0.29 14.24
N ALA A 368 3.41 0.84 14.21
CA ALA A 368 3.05 2.00 15.01
C ALA A 368 3.25 1.77 16.52
N PHE A 369 3.02 0.55 17.00
CA PHE A 369 3.29 0.19 18.39
C PHE A 369 4.80 0.10 18.68
N GLY A 370 5.58 -0.46 17.75
CA GLY A 370 7.04 -0.49 17.83
C GLY A 370 7.63 0.92 17.89
N ASP A 371 7.18 1.80 17.00
CA ASP A 371 7.60 3.21 16.94
C ASP A 371 7.26 3.95 18.23
N ASP A 372 6.05 3.74 18.78
CA ASP A 372 5.65 4.30 20.08
C ASP A 372 6.60 3.84 21.21
N ILE A 373 7.04 2.58 21.23
CA ILE A 373 8.00 2.06 22.22
C ILE A 373 9.38 2.69 22.02
N ILE A 374 9.85 2.77 20.77
CA ILE A 374 11.15 3.34 20.43
C ILE A 374 11.19 4.82 20.86
N ARG A 375 10.19 5.61 20.46
CA ARG A 375 10.04 7.02 20.85
C ARG A 375 10.08 7.20 22.36
N ILE A 376 9.35 6.38 23.13
CA ILE A 376 9.40 6.43 24.60
C ILE A 376 10.81 6.16 25.12
N ARG A 377 11.54 5.19 24.55
CA ARG A 377 12.91 4.88 24.97
C ARG A 377 13.91 5.97 24.57
N LEU A 378 13.77 6.57 23.39
CA LEU A 378 14.60 7.68 22.92
C LEU A 378 14.40 8.92 23.79
N GLN A 379 13.16 9.24 24.16
CA GLN A 379 12.84 10.33 25.09
C GLN A 379 13.50 10.13 26.46
N HIS A 380 13.48 8.92 27.02
CA HIS A 380 14.20 8.62 28.27
C HIS A 380 15.72 8.76 28.12
N LYS A 381 16.26 8.47 26.94
CA LYS A 381 17.69 8.63 26.61
C LYS A 381 18.06 10.05 26.16
N ARG A 382 17.09 10.97 26.03
CA ARG A 382 17.27 12.32 25.45
C ARG A 382 17.92 12.30 24.06
N MET A 383 17.61 11.28 23.27
CA MET A 383 18.10 11.13 21.90
C MET A 383 17.05 11.65 20.90
N PRO A 384 17.47 12.13 19.72
CA PRO A 384 16.55 12.62 18.69
C PRO A 384 15.59 11.51 18.24
N ASP A 385 14.36 11.88 17.91
CA ASP A 385 13.32 10.94 17.47
C ASP A 385 13.30 10.77 15.94
N ASP A 386 13.77 11.79 15.19
CA ASP A 386 13.74 11.75 13.74
C ASP A 386 14.80 10.80 13.19
N THR A 387 14.37 9.85 12.35
CA THR A 387 15.21 8.85 11.70
C THR A 387 16.37 9.48 10.93
N GLU A 388 16.20 10.71 10.43
CA GLU A 388 17.23 11.44 9.68
C GLU A 388 18.51 11.69 10.48
N ASN A 389 18.39 11.86 11.80
CA ASN A 389 19.53 12.07 12.70
C ASN A 389 20.40 10.81 12.90
N TYR A 390 19.97 9.66 12.36
CA TYR A 390 20.65 8.37 12.46
C TYR A 390 21.29 7.91 11.15
N TYR A 391 21.16 8.66 10.05
CA TYR A 391 21.93 8.39 8.84
C TYR A 391 23.43 8.63 9.10
N ALA A 392 24.28 7.69 8.70
CA ALA A 392 25.72 7.85 8.78
C ALA A 392 26.17 9.06 7.92
N PRO A 393 27.04 9.96 8.43
CA PRO A 393 27.58 11.11 7.68
C PRO A 393 28.28 10.73 6.36
N ASP A 394 28.64 9.45 6.22
CA ASP A 394 29.39 8.86 5.13
C ASP A 394 28.55 8.73 3.84
N LEU A 395 27.22 8.92 3.93
CA LEU A 395 26.31 9.03 2.77
C LEU A 395 26.31 10.45 2.15
N SER A 396 27.43 11.17 2.28
CA SER A 396 27.68 12.50 1.70
C SER A 396 27.94 12.48 0.18
N LEU A 397 27.83 11.31 -0.47
CA LEU A 397 27.98 11.16 -1.92
C LEU A 397 26.90 11.91 -2.74
N ASP A 398 25.70 12.13 -2.19
CA ASP A 398 24.68 12.95 -2.86
C ASP A 398 25.00 14.46 -2.77
N TYR A 399 25.56 14.92 -1.66
CA TYR A 399 26.07 16.28 -1.54
C TYR A 399 27.25 16.54 -2.50
N LEU A 400 28.06 15.50 -2.77
CA LEU A 400 29.15 15.54 -3.74
C LEU A 400 28.65 15.63 -5.20
N HIS A 401 27.47 15.09 -5.51
CA HIS A 401 26.85 15.19 -6.83
C HIS A 401 26.28 16.58 -7.10
N ILE A 402 25.69 17.22 -6.09
CA ILE A 402 25.24 18.61 -6.16
C ILE A 402 26.44 19.51 -6.46
N THR A 403 27.55 19.37 -5.73
CA THR A 403 28.77 20.17 -5.92
C THR A 403 29.50 19.95 -7.26
N LYS A 404 29.31 18.79 -7.92
CA LYS A 404 29.88 18.54 -9.26
C LYS A 404 29.09 19.21 -10.39
N SER A 405 27.80 19.48 -10.20
CA SER A 405 26.97 20.19 -11.19
C SER A 405 27.34 21.68 -11.28
N ASN A 406 27.17 22.29 -12.47
CA ASN A 406 27.37 23.74 -12.66
C ASN A 406 26.46 24.57 -11.73
N LEU A 407 25.30 24.03 -11.37
CA LEU A 407 24.35 24.64 -10.45
C LEU A 407 24.88 24.64 -9.01
N GLY A 408 25.39 23.52 -8.50
CA GLY A 408 25.91 23.45 -7.13
C GLY A 408 27.17 24.28 -6.91
N ARG A 409 28.03 24.44 -7.92
CA ARG A 409 29.16 25.40 -7.83
C ARG A 409 28.68 26.85 -7.69
N THR A 410 27.56 27.18 -8.32
CA THR A 410 26.94 28.51 -8.27
C THR A 410 26.31 28.77 -6.90
N VAL A 411 25.58 27.79 -6.36
CA VAL A 411 24.99 27.84 -5.02
C VAL A 411 26.07 28.04 -3.95
N VAL A 412 27.16 27.27 -3.99
CA VAL A 412 28.28 27.41 -3.04
C VAL A 412 28.93 28.80 -3.12
N ARG A 413 29.05 29.38 -4.32
CA ARG A 413 29.62 30.73 -4.49
C ARG A 413 28.70 31.81 -3.90
N ILE A 414 27.39 31.66 -4.08
CA ILE A 414 26.37 32.56 -3.52
C ILE A 414 26.39 32.49 -1.99
N GLU A 415 26.43 31.29 -1.42
CA GLU A 415 26.47 31.10 0.03
C GLU A 415 27.76 31.63 0.67
N LYS A 416 28.93 31.37 0.06
CA LYS A 416 30.20 31.93 0.55
C LYS A 416 30.18 33.46 0.58
N ARG A 417 29.62 34.09 -0.46
CA ARG A 417 29.49 35.54 -0.52
C ARG A 417 28.51 36.07 0.54
N ALA A 418 27.38 35.41 0.73
CA ALA A 418 26.41 35.77 1.76
C ALA A 418 26.99 35.61 3.19
N LEU A 419 27.74 34.54 3.45
CA LEU A 419 28.41 34.30 4.73
C LEU A 419 29.45 35.38 5.03
N ALA A 420 30.25 35.78 4.04
CA ALA A 420 31.22 36.85 4.19
C ALA A 420 30.57 38.20 4.55
N ILE A 421 29.45 38.52 3.89
CA ILE A 421 28.66 39.74 4.20
C ILE A 421 28.05 39.65 5.60
N ASN A 422 27.48 38.49 5.97
CA ASN A 422 26.90 38.28 7.30
C ASN A 422 27.95 38.43 8.42
N ASN A 423 29.17 37.92 8.20
CA ASN A 423 30.26 38.07 9.15
C ASN A 423 30.72 39.54 9.28
N GLN A 424 30.70 40.32 8.19
CA GLN A 424 31.00 41.76 8.25
C GLN A 424 29.92 42.54 9.01
N ILE A 425 28.65 42.19 8.82
CA ILE A 425 27.53 42.77 9.58
C ILE A 425 27.64 42.42 11.06
N ALA A 426 27.92 41.16 11.39
CA ALA A 426 28.10 40.69 12.78
C ALA A 426 29.28 41.37 13.50
N GLN A 427 30.29 41.82 12.76
CA GLN A 427 31.43 42.59 13.27
C GLN A 427 31.17 44.11 13.33
N GLY A 428 29.95 44.58 13.06
CA GLY A 428 29.57 45.98 13.16
C GLY A 428 30.01 46.86 11.99
N HIS A 429 30.51 46.28 10.89
CA HIS A 429 30.98 47.02 9.71
C HIS A 429 29.87 47.33 8.69
N GLU A 430 28.61 47.42 9.12
CA GLU A 430 27.43 47.52 8.25
C GLU A 430 27.43 48.78 7.37
N GLU A 431 27.94 49.90 7.88
CA GLU A 431 28.03 51.17 7.14
C GLU A 431 29.05 51.13 5.99
N SER A 432 30.04 50.23 6.06
CA SER A 432 31.08 50.07 5.03
C SER A 432 30.67 49.21 3.83
N LEU A 433 29.51 48.56 3.90
CA LEU A 433 29.01 47.69 2.84
C LEU A 433 28.57 48.49 1.61
N LYS A 434 29.14 48.13 0.45
CA LYS A 434 28.77 48.72 -0.83
C LYS A 434 27.30 48.41 -1.13
N ARG A 435 26.60 49.35 -1.79
CA ARG A 435 25.17 49.22 -2.16
C ARG A 435 24.85 47.92 -2.90
N ARG A 436 25.77 47.42 -3.73
CA ARG A 436 25.66 46.14 -4.45
C ARG A 436 25.61 44.92 -3.51
N ASP A 437 26.40 44.91 -2.44
CA ASP A 437 26.46 43.78 -1.50
C ASP A 437 25.25 43.76 -0.55
N ARG A 438 24.72 44.94 -0.18
CA ARG A 438 23.45 45.05 0.55
C ARG A 438 22.26 44.51 -0.26
N ASN A 439 22.15 44.90 -1.53
CA ASN A 439 21.09 44.42 -2.41
C ASN A 439 21.20 42.91 -2.67
N PHE A 440 22.42 42.40 -2.87
CA PHE A 440 22.67 40.97 -3.00
C PHE A 440 22.24 40.19 -1.76
N PHE A 441 22.63 40.65 -0.56
CA PHE A 441 22.30 39.98 0.69
C PHE A 441 20.79 40.01 0.99
N ALA A 442 20.11 41.13 0.69
CA ALA A 442 18.66 41.23 0.80
C ALA A 442 17.92 40.25 -0.14
N ASN A 443 18.36 40.13 -1.40
CA ASN A 443 17.79 39.19 -2.36
C ASN A 443 18.10 37.73 -2.00
N TYR A 444 19.29 37.45 -1.45
CA TYR A 444 19.65 36.15 -0.91
C TYR A 444 18.75 35.75 0.26
N MET A 445 18.50 36.65 1.21
CA MET A 445 17.60 36.39 2.34
C MET A 445 16.15 36.18 1.89
N ARG A 446 15.70 36.90 0.85
CA ARG A 446 14.38 36.66 0.21
C ARG A 446 14.31 35.29 -0.47
N ALA A 447 15.31 34.94 -1.28
CA ALA A 447 15.39 33.65 -1.97
C ALA A 447 15.44 32.45 -0.99
N ARG A 448 16.10 32.65 0.16
CA ARG A 448 16.14 31.65 1.25
C ARG A 448 14.80 31.52 1.96
N LYS A 449 14.07 32.62 2.17
CA LYS A 449 12.73 32.62 2.81
C LYS A 449 11.67 31.88 1.97
N ILE A 450 11.80 31.90 0.65
CA ILE A 450 10.90 31.20 -0.28
C ILE A 450 11.35 29.76 -0.62
N GLY A 451 12.38 29.24 0.05
CA GLY A 451 12.85 27.86 -0.12
C GLY A 451 13.59 27.58 -1.44
N PHE A 452 14.02 28.61 -2.17
CA PHE A 452 14.69 28.46 -3.46
C PHE A 452 16.16 28.01 -3.34
N LEU A 453 16.77 28.19 -2.17
CA LEU A 453 18.14 27.76 -1.87
C LEU A 453 18.14 26.62 -0.83
N PRO A 454 18.84 25.50 -1.07
CA PRO A 454 18.94 24.40 -0.10
C PRO A 454 19.75 24.82 1.14
N GLU A 455 19.45 24.25 2.31
CA GLU A 455 20.25 24.48 3.52
C GLU A 455 21.58 23.74 3.45
N VAL A 456 22.69 24.46 3.27
CA VAL A 456 24.02 23.88 3.42
C VAL A 456 24.47 24.07 4.88
N PRO A 457 24.90 22.99 5.57
CA PRO A 457 25.42 23.09 6.93
C PRO A 457 26.63 24.04 6.97
N THR A 458 26.62 25.01 7.89
CA THR A 458 27.69 26.02 8.08
C THR A 458 29.09 25.41 8.23
N ASP A 459 29.14 24.20 8.76
CA ASP A 459 30.33 23.43 9.09
C ASP A 459 31.08 23.00 7.82
N VAL A 460 30.33 22.69 6.75
CA VAL A 460 30.86 22.35 5.42
C VAL A 460 31.49 23.57 4.76
N LEU A 461 30.88 24.76 4.91
CA LEU A 461 31.38 26.01 4.32
C LEU A 461 32.71 26.45 4.94
N THR A 462 32.95 26.12 6.21
CA THR A 462 34.21 26.43 6.92
C THR A 462 35.36 25.45 6.60
N GLN A 463 35.07 24.20 6.24
CA GLN A 463 36.11 23.19 5.96
C GLN A 463 36.76 23.35 4.58
N PHE A 464 36.12 24.01 3.61
CA PHE A 464 36.66 24.24 2.27
C PHE A 464 37.29 25.64 2.15
N SER A 465 38.49 25.80 2.72
CA SER A 465 39.27 27.04 2.70
C SER A 465 39.49 27.57 1.26
N ALA A 466 39.42 28.89 1.12
CA ALA A 466 39.35 29.63 -0.15
C ALA A 466 40.55 29.43 -1.09
N GLU A 467 41.68 28.97 -0.58
CA GLU A 467 42.96 28.91 -1.30
C GLU A 467 43.03 27.74 -2.31
N SER A 468 42.34 26.62 -2.03
CA SER A 468 42.34 25.44 -2.91
C SER A 468 41.38 25.57 -4.10
N MET A 469 40.35 26.42 -4.00
CA MET A 469 39.42 26.69 -5.10
C MET A 469 39.85 27.86 -5.99
N GLU A 470 40.59 28.84 -5.45
CA GLU A 470 41.01 30.03 -6.22
C GLU A 470 41.98 29.65 -7.36
N LYS A 471 42.81 28.62 -7.15
CA LYS A 471 43.68 28.06 -8.21
C LYS A 471 42.95 27.25 -9.28
N ALA A 472 41.77 26.70 -8.97
CA ALA A 472 40.96 25.97 -9.95
C ALA A 472 40.02 26.87 -10.76
N VAL A 473 39.71 28.07 -10.24
CA VAL A 473 38.76 29.02 -10.86
C VAL A 473 39.46 30.10 -11.70
N ARG A 474 40.79 30.24 -11.61
CA ARG A 474 41.56 31.17 -12.47
C ARG A 474 41.82 30.69 -13.90
N ALA A 475 41.32 29.51 -14.28
CA ALA A 475 41.30 29.09 -15.68
C ALA A 475 39.87 29.22 -16.21
N GLU A 476 39.73 29.99 -17.28
CA GLU A 476 38.52 30.17 -18.11
C GLU A 476 37.53 31.26 -17.65
N SER A 477 37.82 32.48 -18.10
CA SER A 477 36.82 33.52 -18.33
C SER A 477 35.78 33.02 -19.33
N ASN A 478 34.53 33.49 -19.22
CA ASN A 478 33.92 34.15 -20.37
C ASN A 478 32.67 34.96 -19.98
N ALA A 479 32.71 36.22 -20.39
CA ALA A 479 31.76 37.31 -20.19
C ALA A 479 30.37 37.10 -20.84
N ARG A 480 29.98 35.85 -21.09
CA ARG A 480 28.68 35.50 -21.69
C ARG A 480 27.59 35.25 -20.65
N TYR A 481 27.98 34.94 -19.41
CA TYR A 481 27.05 34.65 -18.31
C TYR A 481 26.64 35.89 -17.51
N GLU A 482 27.46 36.94 -17.46
CA GLU A 482 27.04 38.23 -16.87
C GLU A 482 25.94 38.89 -17.71
N GLN A 483 26.03 38.79 -19.04
CA GLN A 483 25.03 39.35 -19.95
C GLN A 483 23.68 38.63 -19.87
N MET A 484 23.69 37.29 -19.75
CA MET A 484 22.46 36.50 -19.56
C MET A 484 21.81 36.71 -18.18
N PHE A 485 22.61 37.07 -17.17
CA PHE A 485 22.12 37.32 -15.83
C PHE A 485 21.55 38.74 -15.70
N GLU A 486 22.13 39.74 -16.37
CA GLU A 486 21.53 41.08 -16.48
C GLU A 486 20.22 41.06 -17.28
N GLU A 487 20.14 40.31 -18.39
CA GLU A 487 18.87 40.14 -19.12
C GLU A 487 17.78 39.41 -18.31
N ALA A 488 18.16 38.45 -17.46
CA ALA A 488 17.21 37.73 -16.61
C ALA A 488 16.71 38.59 -15.44
N LEU A 489 17.57 39.45 -14.89
CA LEU A 489 17.18 40.41 -13.85
C LEU A 489 16.31 41.54 -14.42
N GLU A 490 16.62 42.04 -15.61
CA GLU A 490 15.82 43.06 -16.30
C GLU A 490 14.44 42.54 -16.69
N ARG A 491 14.30 41.23 -17.01
CA ARG A 491 12.99 40.59 -17.20
C ARG A 491 12.19 40.45 -15.91
N LEU A 492 12.85 40.11 -14.81
CA LEU A 492 12.20 40.01 -13.49
C LEU A 492 11.77 41.38 -12.95
N GLU A 493 12.52 42.44 -13.24
CA GLU A 493 12.19 43.81 -12.82
C GLU A 493 11.04 44.40 -13.67
N ASN A 494 10.91 43.97 -14.93
CA ASN A 494 9.80 44.34 -15.81
C ASN A 494 8.53 43.49 -15.61
N GLU A 495 8.65 42.23 -15.18
CA GLU A 495 7.49 41.37 -14.84
C GLU A 495 6.92 41.65 -13.45
N VAL A 496 7.70 42.26 -12.55
CA VAL A 496 7.25 42.70 -11.21
C VAL A 496 7.18 44.23 -11.18
N GLY A 497 6.40 44.79 -12.10
CA GLY A 497 6.02 46.19 -12.08
C GLY A 497 4.82 46.42 -11.17
N GLY A 498 5.03 47.18 -10.09
CA GLY A 498 4.00 48.05 -9.48
C GLY A 498 2.86 47.36 -8.71
N ASP A 499 2.92 47.53 -7.38
CA ASP A 499 1.82 47.53 -6.43
C ASP A 499 0.96 46.26 -6.22
N GLU A 500 0.71 46.02 -4.92
CA GLU A 500 -0.17 45.02 -4.31
C GLU A 500 0.38 43.60 -4.14
N TYR A 501 0.97 43.35 -2.96
CA TYR A 501 0.78 42.07 -2.25
C TYR A 501 0.69 42.30 -0.74
N VAL A 502 -0.55 42.31 -0.25
CA VAL A 502 -0.92 41.67 1.01
C VAL A 502 -1.30 40.22 0.66
N GLU A 503 -0.68 39.27 1.36
CA GLU A 503 -1.03 37.84 1.46
C GLU A 503 -1.08 36.97 0.18
N ALA A 504 -0.02 36.17 0.00
CA ALA A 504 -0.09 34.72 -0.18
C ALA A 504 1.29 34.08 0.09
#